data_AF-A0A496ATM6-F1
#
_entry.id   AF-A0A496ATM6-F1
#
_cell.length_a   1.000
_cell.length_b   1.000
_cell.length_c   1.000
_cell.angle_alpha   90.00
_cell.angle_beta   90.00
_cell.angle_gamma   90.00
#
_symmetry.space_group_name_H-M   'P 1'
#
loop_
_entity.id
_entity.type
_entity.pdbx_description
1 polymer ?
#
loop_
_entity_poly.entity_id
_entity_poly.type
_entity_poly.pdbx_seq_one_letter_code
_entity_poly.pdbx_strand_id
1 'polypeptide(L)'
;MQIRNAVVEYSLEESAAILDISSEVLRWAVNAGHLQCYYRRCKVYWFHEASIRANKELLLQADYRAELLNTFSASETTTEPDAPEADPPSKPSDP
;
A
#
# COMPACT_ATOMS: atom_id res chain seq x y z
N MET A 1 -23.36 -4.66 35.19
CA MET A 1 -22.20 -4.95 34.32
C MET A 1 -22.46 -4.26 32.98
N GLN A 2 -21.87 -3.09 32.73
CA GLN A 2 -21.97 -2.42 31.43
C GLN A 2 -20.81 -2.92 30.56
N ILE A 3 -21.10 -3.80 29.60
CA ILE A 3 -20.15 -4.12 28.54
C ILE A 3 -20.21 -2.92 27.58
N ARG A 4 -19.37 -1.92 27.81
CA ARG A 4 -19.14 -0.86 26.83
C ARG A 4 -18.36 -1.51 25.70
N ASN A 5 -19.00 -1.67 24.53
CA ASN A 5 -18.47 -2.24 23.29
C ASN A 5 -16.93 -2.26 23.23
N ALA A 6 -16.33 -3.40 23.55
CA ALA A 6 -14.91 -3.60 23.30
C ALA A 6 -14.75 -3.67 21.78
N VAL A 7 -14.16 -2.65 21.19
CA VAL A 7 -13.92 -2.66 19.75
C VAL A 7 -12.65 -3.44 19.50
N VAL A 8 -12.75 -4.49 18.69
CA VAL A 8 -11.60 -5.33 18.35
C VAL A 8 -10.78 -4.62 17.30
N GLU A 9 -9.50 -4.37 17.63
CA GLU A 9 -8.55 -3.73 16.73
C GLU A 9 -7.60 -4.78 16.14
N TYR A 10 -7.31 -4.61 14.86
CA TYR A 10 -6.40 -5.43 14.11
C TYR A 10 -5.26 -4.55 13.61
N SER A 11 -4.05 -5.06 13.77
CA SER A 11 -2.86 -4.46 13.17
C SER A 11 -2.90 -4.52 11.65
N LEU A 12 -2.00 -3.80 10.99
CA LEU A 12 -1.82 -3.87 9.54
C LEU A 12 -1.59 -5.32 9.05
N GLU A 13 -0.77 -6.10 9.76
CA GLU A 13 -0.46 -7.48 9.36
C GLU A 13 -1.65 -8.43 9.52
N GLU A 14 -2.35 -8.36 10.66
CA GLU A 14 -3.56 -9.16 10.88
C GLU A 14 -4.65 -8.82 9.86
N SER A 15 -4.83 -7.53 9.59
CA SER A 15 -5.83 -7.06 8.62
C SER A 15 -5.49 -7.51 7.20
N ALA A 16 -4.21 -7.47 6.83
CA ALA A 16 -3.75 -7.94 5.53
C ALA A 16 -3.99 -9.45 5.36
N ALA A 17 -3.70 -10.24 6.39
CA ALA A 17 -3.98 -11.67 6.40
C ALA A 17 -5.50 -11.95 6.27
N ILE A 18 -6.36 -11.19 6.95
CA ILE A 18 -7.82 -11.33 6.83
C ILE A 18 -8.34 -10.96 5.44
N LEU A 19 -7.72 -9.97 4.80
CA LEU A 19 -8.08 -9.48 3.47
C LEU A 19 -7.41 -10.25 2.31
N ASP A 20 -6.56 -11.25 2.62
CA ASP A 20 -5.84 -12.05 1.63
C ASP A 20 -4.99 -11.20 0.66
N ILE A 21 -4.30 -10.20 1.19
CA ILE A 21 -3.33 -9.36 0.48
C ILE A 21 -2.08 -9.15 1.33
N SER A 22 -0.98 -8.70 0.73
CA SER A 22 0.22 -8.38 1.51
C SER A 22 0.01 -7.12 2.36
N SER A 23 0.70 -7.05 3.51
CA SER A 23 0.68 -5.87 4.38
C SER A 23 1.21 -4.62 3.68
N GLU A 24 2.10 -4.80 2.71
CA GLU A 24 2.64 -3.73 1.88
C GLU A 24 1.60 -3.16 0.91
N VAL A 25 0.86 -4.03 0.19
CA VAL A 25 -0.26 -3.63 -0.67
C VAL A 25 -1.32 -2.93 0.18
N LEU A 26 -1.67 -3.48 1.34
CA LEU A 26 -2.66 -2.85 2.23
C LEU A 26 -2.21 -1.46 2.70
N ARG A 27 -0.94 -1.32 3.11
CA ARG A 27 -0.37 -0.03 3.53
C ARG A 27 -0.39 1.00 2.40
N TRP A 28 0.05 0.60 1.20
CA TRP A 28 0.02 1.46 0.03
C TRP A 28 -1.41 1.87 -0.32
N ALA A 29 -2.34 0.91 -0.39
CA ALA A 29 -3.72 1.15 -0.74
C ALA A 29 -4.42 2.10 0.24
N VAL A 30 -4.14 1.99 1.54
CA VAL A 30 -4.65 2.94 2.54
C VAL A 30 -4.03 4.32 2.37
N ASN A 31 -2.73 4.41 2.06
CA ASN A 31 -2.07 5.70 1.83
C ASN A 31 -2.56 6.39 0.55
N ALA A 32 -2.85 5.62 -0.48
CA ALA A 32 -3.41 6.10 -1.74
C ALA A 32 -4.93 6.37 -1.68
N GLY A 33 -5.58 6.03 -0.56
CA GLY A 33 -7.02 6.25 -0.35
C GLY A 33 -7.92 5.24 -1.05
N HIS A 34 -7.37 4.14 -1.57
CA HIS A 34 -8.15 3.04 -2.16
C HIS A 34 -8.86 2.22 -1.09
N LEU A 35 -8.18 1.93 0.02
CA LEU A 35 -8.74 1.19 1.16
C LEU A 35 -8.81 2.07 2.40
N GLN A 36 -9.68 1.69 3.34
CA GLN A 36 -9.90 2.45 4.57
C GLN A 36 -9.24 1.78 5.77
N CYS A 37 -8.66 2.57 6.67
CA CYS A 37 -8.28 2.13 8.02
C CYS A 37 -9.19 2.80 9.05
N TYR A 38 -9.24 2.26 10.27
CA TYR A 38 -10.01 2.87 11.34
C TYR A 38 -9.29 4.09 11.92
N TYR A 39 -8.02 3.96 12.28
CA TYR A 39 -7.15 5.10 12.59
C TYR A 39 -5.69 4.81 12.25
N ARG A 40 -4.91 5.89 12.19
CA ARG A 40 -3.46 5.84 12.05
C ARG A 40 -2.80 6.53 13.23
N ARG A 41 -1.84 5.86 13.88
CA ARG A 41 -1.05 6.41 14.99
C ARG A 41 0.43 6.15 14.76
N CYS A 42 1.26 7.19 14.76
CA CYS A 42 2.72 7.07 14.59
C CYS A 42 3.15 6.18 13.40
N LYS A 43 2.49 6.33 12.25
CA LYS A 43 2.68 5.51 11.03
C LYS A 43 2.20 4.04 11.12
N VAL A 44 1.60 3.64 12.23
CA VAL A 44 0.93 2.34 12.39
C VAL A 44 -0.55 2.49 12.01
N TYR A 45 -1.07 1.53 11.25
CA TYR A 45 -2.46 1.49 10.82
C TYR A 45 -3.21 0.48 11.68
N TRP A 46 -4.38 0.89 12.13
CA TRP A 46 -5.29 0.05 12.90
C TRP A 46 -6.62 -0.05 12.18
N PHE A 47 -7.18 -1.24 12.19
CA PHE A 47 -8.42 -1.56 11.52
C PHE A 47 -9.38 -2.17 12.52
N HIS A 48 -10.65 -1.86 12.35
CA HIS A 48 -11.74 -2.51 13.07
C HIS A 48 -12.57 -3.34 12.09
N GLU A 49 -13.47 -4.16 12.63
CA GLU A 49 -14.30 -5.06 11.83
C GLU A 49 -15.06 -4.34 10.70
N ALA A 50 -15.57 -3.13 10.94
CA ALA A 50 -16.27 -2.35 9.93
C ALA A 50 -15.36 -1.96 8.74
N SER A 51 -14.15 -1.46 9.02
CA SER A 51 -13.18 -1.13 7.96
C SER A 51 -12.71 -2.37 7.19
N ILE A 52 -12.50 -3.49 7.90
CA ILE A 52 -12.12 -4.76 7.26
C ILE A 52 -13.26 -5.25 6.36
N ARG A 53 -14.51 -5.20 6.82
CA ARG A 53 -15.67 -5.61 6.03
C ARG A 53 -15.81 -4.76 4.76
N ALA A 54 -15.74 -3.44 4.88
CA ALA A 54 -15.80 -2.54 3.73
C ALA A 54 -14.68 -2.80 2.72
N ASN A 55 -13.43 -2.95 3.20
CA ASN A 55 -12.31 -3.28 2.33
C ASN A 55 -12.48 -4.65 1.66
N LYS A 56 -13.01 -5.63 2.38
CA LYS A 56 -13.28 -6.96 1.84
C LYS A 56 -14.34 -6.92 0.75
N GLU A 57 -15.42 -6.16 0.93
CA GLU A 57 -16.46 -5.98 -0.08
C GLU A 57 -15.92 -5.33 -1.36
N LEU A 58 -15.00 -4.37 -1.24
CA LEU A 58 -14.30 -3.80 -2.40
C LEU A 58 -13.40 -4.84 -3.08
N LEU A 59 -12.60 -5.58 -2.31
CA LEU A 59 -11.66 -6.57 -2.84
C LEU A 59 -12.32 -7.83 -3.40
N LEU A 60 -13.59 -8.10 -3.05
CA LEU A 60 -14.38 -9.17 -3.65
C LEU A 60 -14.78 -8.86 -5.11
N GLN A 61 -14.73 -7.59 -5.51
CA GLN A 61 -14.93 -7.18 -6.89
C GLN A 61 -13.62 -7.47 -7.65
N ALA A 62 -13.65 -8.51 -8.51
CA ALA A 62 -12.44 -9.01 -9.18
C ALA A 62 -11.72 -7.91 -9.99
N ASP A 63 -12.49 -7.07 -10.68
CA ASP A 63 -11.96 -5.94 -11.46
C ASP A 63 -11.21 -4.95 -10.56
N TYR A 64 -11.80 -4.62 -9.40
CA TYR A 64 -11.20 -3.71 -8.43
C TYR A 64 -9.92 -4.30 -7.81
N ARG A 65 -9.91 -5.58 -7.42
CA ARG A 65 -8.73 -6.24 -6.86
C ARG A 65 -7.59 -6.28 -7.88
N ALA A 66 -7.87 -6.63 -9.13
CA ALA A 66 -6.87 -6.68 -10.19
C ALA A 66 -6.30 -5.28 -10.50
N GLU A 67 -7.17 -4.27 -10.62
CA GLU A 67 -6.76 -2.87 -10.83
C GLU A 67 -5.87 -2.36 -9.69
N LEU A 68 -6.26 -2.64 -8.44
CA LEU A 68 -5.51 -2.24 -7.26
C LEU A 68 -4.10 -2.85 -7.23
N LEU A 69 -3.98 -4.15 -7.54
CA LEU A 69 -2.68 -4.84 -7.59
C LEU A 69 -1.82 -4.34 -8.76
N ASN A 70 -2.41 -4.13 -9.93
CA ASN A 70 -1.69 -3.58 -11.09
C ASN A 70 -1.16 -2.16 -10.80
N THR A 71 -1.97 -1.33 -10.15
CA THR A 71 -1.59 0.05 -9.79
C THR A 71 -0.48 0.06 -8.74
N PHE A 72 -0.54 -0.86 -7.78
CA PHE A 72 0.56 -1.06 -6.82
C PHE A 72 1.86 -1.45 -7.54
N SER A 73 1.85 -2.46 -8.40
CA SER A 73 3.04 -2.89 -9.14
C SER A 73 3.63 -1.79 -10.04
N ALA A 74 2.78 -0.99 -10.68
CA ALA A 74 3.23 0.16 -11.48
C ALA A 74 3.90 1.25 -10.61
N SER A 75 3.39 1.44 -9.39
CA SER A 75 3.95 2.40 -8.43
C SER A 75 5.33 1.96 -7.92
N GLU A 76 5.56 0.66 -7.74
CA GLU A 76 6.89 0.13 -7.36
C GLU A 76 7.93 0.29 -8.48
N THR A 77 7.49 0.23 -9.74
CA THR A 77 8.37 0.33 -10.91
C THR A 77 8.83 1.78 -11.17
N THR A 78 8.20 2.77 -10.53
CA THR A 78 8.52 4.20 -10.69
C THR A 78 9.49 4.67 -9.60
N THR A 79 10.57 3.93 -9.38
CA THR A 79 11.78 4.47 -8.75
C THR A 79 12.74 4.84 -9.88
N GLU A 80 12.77 6.13 -10.18
CA GLU A 80 13.73 6.91 -11.00
C GLU A 80 14.80 6.15 -11.81
N PRO A 81 14.87 6.31 -13.15
CA PRO A 81 16.10 6.03 -13.88
C PRO A 81 17.10 7.14 -13.55
N ASP A 82 18.13 6.80 -12.78
CA ASP A 82 19.30 7.64 -12.57
C ASP A 82 19.83 8.09 -13.96
N ALA A 83 20.01 9.40 -14.11
CA ALA A 83 20.28 10.04 -15.40
C ALA A 83 21.59 9.52 -16.02
N PRO A 84 21.73 9.51 -17.36
CA PRO A 84 22.99 9.13 -18.00
C PRO A 84 24.05 10.18 -17.67
N GLU A 85 25.05 9.81 -16.87
CA GLU A 85 26.26 10.59 -16.69
C GLU A 85 26.95 10.68 -18.07
N ALA A 86 26.80 11.83 -18.71
CA ALA A 86 27.34 12.11 -20.02
C ALA A 86 28.88 11.99 -19.96
N ASP A 87 29.39 11.07 -20.77
CA ASP A 87 30.82 10.88 -21.06
C ASP A 87 31.49 12.24 -21.37
N PRO A 88 32.50 12.69 -20.60
CA PRO A 88 33.20 13.92 -20.93
C PRO A 88 33.95 13.75 -22.26
N PRO A 89 33.93 14.74 -23.17
CA PRO A 89 34.51 14.58 -24.49
C PRO A 89 36.02 14.33 -24.37
N SER A 90 36.44 13.18 -24.90
CA SER A 90 37.84 12.83 -25.15
C SER A 90 38.55 13.99 -25.84
N LYS A 91 39.52 14.59 -25.13
CA LYS A 91 40.41 15.60 -25.69
C LYS A 91 41.29 14.91 -26.75
N PRO A 92 41.43 15.47 -27.97
CA PRO A 92 42.27 14.84 -28.98
C PRO A 92 43.74 14.98 -28.58
N SER A 93 44.44 13.86 -28.67
CA SER A 93 45.90 13.78 -28.63
C SER A 93 46.52 14.45 -29.87
N ASP A 94 47.75 14.93 -29.64
CA ASP A 94 48.85 15.21 -30.57
C ASP A 94 48.96 16.57 -31.28
N PRO A 95 50.19 16.98 -31.68
CA PRO A 95 51.51 16.31 -31.56
C PRO A 95 52.56 17.01 -30.67
#